data_AF-A0A9E3XGY4-F1
#
_entry.id   AF-A0A9E3XGY4-F1
#
_cell.length_a   1.000
_cell.length_b   1.000
_cell.length_c   1.000
_cell.angle_alpha   90.00
_cell.angle_beta   90.00
_cell.angle_gamma   90.00
#
_symmetry.space_group_name_H-M   'P 1'
#
loop_
_entity.id
_entity.type
_entity.pdbx_description
1 polymer ?
#
loop_
_entity_poly.entity_id
_entity_poly.type
_entity_poly.pdbx_seq_one_letter_code
_entity_poly.pdbx_strand_id
1 'polypeptide(L)'
;MEPFPTTIEFRRERDFGQVLSATFFFFRQNVKPLSKHLLLIIGPLLIIWAIYNVYNLRALGEDYPTGLFETMMLLTSNFSLMSFLPMLIGLVYIALIYGYMTLYMDRGFAQFGTGDILRLVLRHFLRLAVASALMFMMLTVGVFFFLVPFVYLLVVLSNYYIIMLREDAGIFDAIVRCFQLIAGKWWPTFGLLLILWIIYFAFSFAVSLPVLALTFLVNYNSAS
;
A
#
# COMPACT_ATOMS: atom_id res chain seq x y z
N MET A 1 6.59 30.08 18.00
CA MET A 1 6.64 28.69 17.51
C MET A 1 6.42 27.82 18.73
N GLU A 2 5.25 27.20 18.85
CA GLU A 2 4.98 26.28 19.96
C GLU A 2 5.94 25.08 19.89
N PRO A 3 6.43 24.57 21.03
CA PRO A 3 7.28 23.39 21.05
C PRO A 3 6.55 22.22 20.37
N PHE A 4 7.26 21.48 19.52
CA PHE A 4 6.69 20.33 18.80
C PHE A 4 6.15 19.32 19.82
N PRO A 5 4.86 18.97 19.79
CA PRO A 5 4.28 18.05 20.77
C PRO A 5 4.92 16.65 20.64
N THR A 6 5.06 15.95 21.76
CA THR A 6 5.66 14.61 21.84
C THR A 6 4.82 13.53 21.16
N THR A 7 3.54 13.80 20.86
CA THR A 7 2.61 12.91 20.14
C THR A 7 1.69 13.73 19.23
N ILE A 8 1.26 13.14 18.11
CA ILE A 8 0.30 13.78 17.20
C ILE A 8 -1.12 13.58 17.69
N GLU A 9 -1.84 14.68 17.86
CA GLU A 9 -3.28 14.66 18.09
C GLU A 9 -4.04 14.47 16.77
N PHE A 10 -4.57 13.27 16.52
CA PHE A 10 -5.26 12.99 15.26
C PHE A 10 -6.56 13.78 15.08
N ARG A 11 -7.33 13.99 16.16
CA ARG A 11 -8.66 14.63 16.13
C ARG A 11 -8.57 16.14 16.32
N ARG A 12 -7.88 16.82 15.41
CA ARG A 12 -7.78 18.28 15.38
C ARG A 12 -8.13 18.79 14.00
N GLU A 13 -9.00 19.79 13.94
CA GLU A 13 -9.28 20.52 12.71
C GLU A 13 -8.02 21.25 12.24
N ARG A 14 -7.70 21.06 10.96
CA ARG A 14 -6.47 21.54 10.35
C ARG A 14 -6.78 22.04 8.97
N ASP A 15 -6.15 23.16 8.62
CA ASP A 15 -6.12 23.64 7.25
C ASP A 15 -5.26 22.72 6.38
N PHE A 16 -5.43 22.80 5.07
CA PHE A 16 -4.76 21.94 4.08
C PHE A 16 -3.26 21.76 4.34
N GLY A 17 -2.51 22.86 4.49
CA GLY A 17 -1.07 22.83 4.74
C GLY A 17 -0.68 22.25 6.11
N GLN A 18 -1.55 22.41 7.11
CA GLN A 18 -1.33 21.83 8.43
C GLN A 18 -1.54 20.31 8.42
N VAL A 19 -2.48 19.80 7.62
CA VAL A 19 -2.65 18.34 7.43
C VAL A 19 -1.38 17.77 6.81
N LEU A 20 -0.88 18.37 5.73
CA LEU A 20 0.35 17.90 5.07
C LEU A 20 1.57 17.95 6.02
N SER A 21 1.73 19.05 6.76
CA SER A 21 2.79 19.20 7.76
C SER A 21 2.70 18.15 8.87
N ALA A 22 1.48 17.86 9.34
CA ALA A 22 1.23 16.81 10.33
C ALA A 22 1.55 15.41 9.78
N THR A 23 1.25 15.13 8.51
CA THR A 23 1.61 13.86 7.85
C THR A 23 3.12 13.68 7.78
N PHE A 24 3.88 14.71 7.38
CA PHE A 24 5.34 14.64 7.38
C PHE A 24 5.93 14.51 8.78
N PHE A 25 5.37 15.22 9.76
CA PHE A 25 5.77 15.09 11.15
C PHE A 25 5.52 13.67 11.67
N PHE A 26 4.36 13.08 11.38
CA PHE A 26 4.04 11.69 11.73
C PHE A 26 5.04 10.72 11.12
N PHE A 27 5.30 10.86 9.82
CA PHE A 27 6.24 10.01 9.11
C PHE A 27 7.65 10.13 9.70
N ARG A 28 8.16 11.35 9.91
CA ARG A 28 9.49 11.58 10.48
C ARG A 28 9.62 11.02 11.89
N GLN A 29 8.59 11.18 12.73
CA GLN A 29 8.57 10.65 14.09
C GLN A 29 8.58 9.11 14.08
N ASN A 30 7.83 8.49 13.16
CA ASN A 30 7.58 7.05 13.17
C ASN A 30 8.42 6.24 12.18
N VAL A 31 9.27 6.86 11.35
CA VAL A 31 10.03 6.15 10.30
C VAL A 31 10.85 4.99 10.87
N LYS A 32 11.53 5.18 12.01
CA LYS A 32 12.32 4.13 12.67
C LYS A 32 11.46 3.00 13.26
N PRO A 33 10.48 3.26 14.15
CA PRO A 33 9.67 2.17 14.70
C PRO A 33 8.82 1.48 13.62
N LEU A 34 8.22 2.23 12.69
CA LEU A 34 7.39 1.69 11.63
C LEU A 34 8.20 0.80 10.67
N SER A 35 9.39 1.25 10.23
CA SER A 35 10.25 0.44 9.36
C SER A 35 10.70 -0.85 10.03
N LYS A 36 10.95 -0.86 11.34
CA LYS A 36 11.26 -2.09 12.08
C LYS A 36 10.13 -3.11 11.99
N HIS A 37 8.89 -2.71 12.26
CA HIS A 37 7.75 -3.63 12.18
C HIS A 37 7.48 -4.08 10.74
N LEU A 38 7.62 -3.16 9.79
CA LEU A 38 7.41 -3.42 8.37
C LEU A 38 8.43 -4.41 7.82
N LEU A 39 9.72 -4.21 8.09
CA LEU A 39 10.79 -5.13 7.68
C LEU A 39 10.66 -6.49 8.35
N LEU A 40 10.26 -6.56 9.62
CA LEU A 40 10.13 -7.84 10.33
C LEU A 40 8.99 -8.69 9.78
N ILE A 41 7.84 -8.08 9.47
CA ILE A 41 6.65 -8.81 9.00
C ILE A 41 6.70 -9.03 7.48
N ILE A 42 6.99 -7.97 6.72
CA ILE A 42 6.91 -7.98 5.25
C ILE A 42 8.24 -8.39 4.61
N GLY A 43 9.38 -8.14 5.27
CA GLY A 43 10.70 -8.47 4.73
C GLY A 43 10.87 -9.94 4.33
N PRO A 44 10.49 -10.93 5.16
CA PRO A 44 10.54 -12.33 4.77
C PRO A 44 9.70 -12.65 3.51
N LEU A 45 8.51 -12.07 3.41
CA LEU A 45 7.63 -12.25 2.24
C LEU A 45 8.26 -11.65 0.97
N LEU A 46 8.88 -10.47 1.08
CA LEU A 46 9.60 -9.83 -0.03
C LEU A 46 10.80 -10.65 -0.49
N ILE A 47 11.56 -11.25 0.43
CA ILE A 47 12.70 -12.11 0.09
C ILE A 47 12.22 -13.36 -0.66
N ILE A 48 11.16 -14.02 -0.18
CA ILE A 48 10.57 -15.19 -0.85
C ILE A 48 10.11 -14.81 -2.27
N TRP A 49 9.41 -13.69 -2.40
CA TRP A 49 8.94 -13.19 -3.69
C TRP A 49 10.11 -12.84 -4.63
N ALA A 50 11.18 -12.22 -4.12
CA ALA A 50 12.35 -11.86 -4.91
C ALA A 50 13.12 -13.10 -5.41
N ILE A 51 13.33 -14.10 -4.54
CA ILE A 51 13.97 -15.37 -4.91
C ILE A 51 13.15 -16.08 -5.99
N TYR A 52 11.83 -16.17 -5.80
CA TYR A 52 10.93 -16.75 -6.79
C TYR A 52 11.01 -16.00 -8.13
N ASN A 53 11.04 -14.66 -8.12
CA ASN A 53 11.17 -13.88 -9.36
C ASN A 53 12.49 -14.14 -10.09
N VAL A 54 13.61 -14.19 -9.37
CA VAL A 54 14.92 -14.46 -9.97
C VAL A 54 14.96 -15.87 -10.58
N TYR A 55 14.36 -16.86 -9.90
CA TYR A 55 14.24 -18.22 -10.42
C TYR A 55 13.41 -18.27 -11.72
N ASN A 56 12.23 -17.65 -11.75
CA ASN A 56 11.38 -17.64 -12.94
C ASN A 56 12.04 -16.87 -14.10
N LEU A 57 12.70 -15.74 -13.82
CA LEU A 57 13.41 -14.97 -14.84
C LEU A 57 14.51 -15.79 -15.53
N ARG A 58 15.23 -16.65 -14.78
CA ARG A 58 16.23 -17.56 -15.34
C ARG A 58 15.59 -18.69 -16.14
N ALA A 59 14.51 -19.28 -15.63
CA ALA A 59 13.78 -20.35 -16.33
C ALA A 59 13.22 -19.90 -17.69
N LEU A 60 12.77 -18.64 -17.82
CA LEU A 60 12.32 -18.07 -19.09
C LEU A 60 13.45 -17.86 -20.12
N GLY A 61 14.72 -17.83 -19.68
CA GLY A 61 15.88 -17.59 -20.55
C GLY A 61 16.44 -18.85 -21.22
N GLU A 62 16.12 -20.05 -20.72
CA GLU A 62 16.74 -21.30 -21.16
C GLU A 62 15.86 -22.13 -22.10
N ASP A 63 14.53 -22.10 -21.96
CA ASP A 63 13.60 -22.90 -22.77
C ASP A 63 12.35 -22.08 -23.14
N TYR A 64 12.33 -21.50 -24.35
CA TYR A 64 11.09 -20.94 -24.89
C TYR A 64 10.22 -22.08 -25.44
N PRO A 65 9.02 -22.32 -24.87
CA PRO A 65 8.14 -23.36 -25.38
C PRO A 65 7.73 -23.05 -26.82
N THR A 66 7.93 -24.03 -27.70
CA THR A 66 7.62 -23.88 -29.14
C THR A 66 6.19 -24.32 -29.47
N GLY A 67 5.52 -25.04 -28.56
CA GLY A 67 4.14 -25.48 -28.69
C GLY A 67 3.15 -24.66 -27.87
N LEU A 68 1.94 -24.43 -28.41
CA LEU A 68 0.87 -23.64 -27.77
C LEU A 68 0.49 -24.15 -26.37
N PHE A 69 0.51 -25.47 -26.15
CA PHE A 69 0.20 -26.08 -24.86
C PHE A 69 1.27 -25.77 -23.79
N GLU A 70 2.55 -25.88 -24.16
CA GLU A 70 3.67 -25.56 -23.28
C GLU A 70 3.72 -24.06 -22.98
N THR A 71 3.44 -23.20 -23.98
CA THR A 71 3.30 -21.76 -23.77
C THR A 71 2.14 -21.45 -22.81
N MET A 72 0.98 -22.10 -22.96
CA MET A 72 -0.17 -21.92 -22.06
C MET A 72 0.14 -22.39 -20.63
N MET A 73 0.86 -23.51 -20.47
CA MET A 73 1.24 -24.05 -19.17
C MET A 73 2.30 -23.17 -18.49
N LEU A 74 3.28 -22.67 -19.24
CA LEU A 74 4.28 -21.70 -18.78
C LEU A 74 3.61 -20.39 -18.33
N LEU A 75 2.68 -19.84 -19.13
CA LEU A 75 1.96 -18.62 -18.80
C LEU A 75 1.10 -18.80 -17.54
N THR A 76 0.37 -19.91 -17.42
CA THR A 76 -0.52 -20.18 -16.29
C THR A 76 0.27 -20.40 -14.98
N SER A 77 1.36 -21.16 -15.04
CA SER A 77 2.22 -21.43 -13.88
C SER A 77 2.94 -20.17 -13.39
N ASN A 78 3.49 -19.36 -14.30
CA ASN A 78 4.11 -18.08 -13.96
C ASN A 78 3.10 -17.07 -13.40
N PHE A 79 1.89 -16.98 -13.96
CA PHE A 79 0.88 -16.03 -13.47
C PHE A 79 0.40 -16.32 -12.05
N SER A 80 0.26 -17.61 -11.68
CA SER A 80 -0.38 -17.97 -10.41
C SER A 80 0.37 -17.46 -9.18
N LEU A 81 1.67 -17.72 -9.07
CA LEU A 81 2.48 -17.35 -7.90
C LEU A 81 3.10 -15.94 -8.03
N MET A 82 3.47 -15.50 -9.24
CA MET A 82 4.01 -14.13 -9.43
C MET A 82 2.97 -13.06 -9.12
N SER A 83 1.69 -13.30 -9.43
CA SER A 83 0.62 -12.32 -9.18
C SER A 83 0.06 -12.42 -7.75
N PHE A 84 -0.01 -13.62 -7.16
CA PHE A 84 -0.60 -13.81 -5.84
C PHE A 84 0.27 -13.23 -4.71
N LEU A 85 1.59 -13.45 -4.72
CA LEU A 85 2.47 -13.01 -3.64
C LEU A 85 2.50 -11.48 -3.46
N PRO A 86 2.64 -10.65 -4.52
CA PRO A 86 2.53 -9.19 -4.41
C PRO A 86 1.19 -8.73 -3.86
N MET A 87 0.10 -9.36 -4.27
CA MET A 87 -1.23 -9.05 -3.77
C MET A 87 -1.31 -9.31 -2.25
N LEU A 88 -0.81 -10.46 -1.80
CA LEU A 88 -0.71 -10.79 -0.37
C LEU A 88 0.16 -9.78 0.38
N ILE A 89 1.34 -9.45 -0.16
CA ILE A 89 2.25 -8.46 0.41
C ILE A 89 1.57 -7.09 0.53
N GLY A 90 0.86 -6.65 -0.50
CA GLY A 90 0.10 -5.40 -0.51
C GLY A 90 -1.01 -5.38 0.54
N LEU A 91 -1.74 -6.48 0.69
CA LEU A 91 -2.76 -6.63 1.73
C LEU A 91 -2.16 -6.56 3.14
N VAL A 92 -1.07 -7.29 3.39
CA VAL A 92 -0.36 -7.27 4.68
C VAL A 92 0.22 -5.87 4.95
N TYR A 93 0.75 -5.21 3.93
CA TYR A 93 1.24 -3.83 4.01
C TYR A 93 0.14 -2.86 4.46
N ILE A 94 -1.01 -2.87 3.77
CA ILE A 94 -2.17 -2.03 4.12
C ILE A 94 -2.61 -2.32 5.56
N ALA A 95 -2.81 -3.58 5.90
CA ALA A 95 -3.23 -3.99 7.24
C ALA A 95 -2.24 -3.54 8.33
N LEU A 96 -0.93 -3.64 8.06
CA LEU A 96 0.12 -3.23 8.99
C LEU A 96 0.12 -1.72 9.19
N ILE A 97 0.06 -0.92 8.12
CA ILE A 97 0.06 0.55 8.21
C ILE A 97 -1.17 1.04 8.99
N TYR A 98 -2.37 0.60 8.63
CA TYR A 98 -3.59 1.04 9.32
C TYR A 98 -3.72 0.45 10.72
N GLY A 99 -3.24 -0.78 10.95
CA GLY A 99 -3.17 -1.39 12.27
C GLY A 99 -2.18 -0.65 13.18
N TYR A 100 -1.03 -0.26 12.66
CA TYR A 100 -0.04 0.58 13.36
C TYR A 100 -0.66 1.93 13.75
N MET A 101 -1.34 2.60 12.80
CA MET A 101 -2.02 3.87 13.07
C MET A 101 -3.09 3.72 14.16
N THR A 102 -3.88 2.65 14.10
CA THR A 102 -4.93 2.38 15.11
C THR A 102 -4.32 2.22 16.50
N LEU A 103 -3.29 1.37 16.63
CA LEU A 103 -2.58 1.18 17.91
C LEU A 103 -1.86 2.45 18.39
N TYR A 104 -1.27 3.23 17.50
CA TYR A 104 -0.68 4.53 17.84
C TYR A 104 -1.74 5.47 18.41
N MET A 105 -2.93 5.53 17.82
CA MET A 105 -3.98 6.42 18.28
C MET A 105 -4.63 5.97 19.60
N ASP A 106 -4.53 4.68 19.94
CA ASP A 106 -5.15 4.11 21.15
C ASP A 106 -4.17 4.05 22.33
N ARG A 107 -2.89 3.74 22.07
CA ARG A 107 -1.85 3.56 23.10
C ARG A 107 -0.74 4.61 23.04
N GLY A 108 -0.68 5.44 22.01
CA GLY A 108 0.36 6.44 21.84
C GLY A 108 1.68 5.90 21.25
N PHE A 109 2.66 6.80 21.16
CA PHE A 109 3.94 6.52 20.52
C PHE A 109 4.77 5.46 21.26
N ALA A 110 5.22 4.44 20.51
CA ALA A 110 6.14 3.39 20.97
C ALA A 110 5.64 2.53 22.17
N GLN A 111 4.34 2.53 22.46
CA GLN A 111 3.75 1.75 23.57
C GLN A 111 3.21 0.37 23.17
N PHE A 112 3.54 -0.13 21.99
CA PHE A 112 3.05 -1.41 21.48
C PHE A 112 4.16 -2.16 20.71
N GLY A 113 4.10 -3.49 20.75
CA GLY A 113 5.09 -4.35 20.12
C GLY A 113 4.65 -4.88 18.75
N THR A 114 5.58 -5.54 18.03
CA THR A 114 5.27 -6.17 16.74
C THR A 114 4.18 -7.24 16.86
N GLY A 115 4.13 -7.96 17.99
CA GLY A 115 3.10 -8.97 18.26
C GLY A 115 1.69 -8.40 18.44
N ASP A 116 1.57 -7.13 18.87
CA ASP A 116 0.26 -6.47 18.98
C ASP A 116 -0.27 -6.11 17.59
N ILE A 117 0.60 -5.56 16.74
CA ILE A 117 0.26 -5.24 15.34
C ILE A 117 -0.11 -6.54 14.61
N LEU A 118 0.70 -7.59 14.74
CA LEU A 118 0.46 -8.85 14.07
C LEU A 118 -0.87 -9.49 14.50
N ARG A 119 -1.20 -9.47 15.81
CA ARG A 119 -2.49 -9.96 16.29
C ARG A 119 -3.66 -9.17 15.73
N LEU A 120 -3.55 -7.84 15.64
CA LEU A 120 -4.59 -6.99 15.07
C LEU A 120 -4.76 -7.26 13.56
N VAL A 121 -3.66 -7.37 12.83
CA VAL A 121 -3.62 -7.71 11.40
C VAL A 121 -4.25 -9.07 11.14
N LEU A 122 -3.82 -10.12 11.86
CA LEU A 122 -4.33 -11.47 11.68
C LEU A 122 -5.82 -11.57 12.02
N ARG A 123 -6.29 -10.87 13.05
CA ARG A 123 -7.72 -10.82 13.42
C ARG A 123 -8.58 -10.24 12.29
N HIS A 124 -8.12 -9.18 11.65
CA HIS A 124 -8.88 -8.50 10.59
C HIS A 124 -8.52 -8.97 9.19
N PHE A 125 -7.58 -9.92 9.05
CA PHE A 125 -6.99 -10.28 7.76
C PHE A 125 -8.03 -10.67 6.72
N LEU A 126 -8.94 -11.60 7.07
CA LEU A 126 -9.98 -12.05 6.14
C LEU A 126 -10.95 -10.92 5.77
N ARG A 127 -11.32 -10.08 6.74
CA ARG A 127 -12.22 -8.95 6.51
C ARG A 127 -11.57 -7.92 5.58
N LEU A 128 -10.29 -7.60 5.80
CA LEU A 128 -9.51 -6.72 4.94
C LEU A 128 -9.26 -7.34 3.56
N ALA A 129 -9.07 -8.66 3.47
CA ALA A 129 -8.93 -9.36 2.20
C ALA A 129 -10.19 -9.23 1.35
N VAL A 130 -11.37 -9.54 1.91
CA VAL A 130 -12.65 -9.39 1.21
C VAL A 130 -12.91 -7.93 0.85
N ALA A 131 -12.60 -7.00 1.75
CA ALA A 131 -12.72 -5.57 1.51
C ALA A 131 -11.80 -5.08 0.37
N SER A 132 -10.57 -5.59 0.31
CA SER A 132 -9.62 -5.28 -0.78
C SER A 132 -10.08 -5.84 -2.12
N ALA A 133 -10.65 -7.05 -2.14
CA ALA A 133 -11.22 -7.64 -3.35
C ALA A 133 -12.44 -6.84 -3.84
N LEU A 134 -13.32 -6.41 -2.93
CA LEU A 134 -14.46 -5.57 -3.26
C LEU A 134 -14.01 -4.20 -3.78
N MET A 135 -13.03 -3.56 -3.13
CA MET A 135 -12.45 -2.31 -3.61
C MET A 135 -11.87 -2.47 -5.02
N PHE A 136 -11.12 -3.55 -5.27
CA PHE A 136 -10.56 -3.83 -6.58
C PHE A 136 -11.65 -3.98 -7.65
N MET A 137 -12.75 -4.69 -7.36
CA MET A 137 -13.89 -4.80 -8.26
C MET A 137 -14.54 -3.44 -8.54
N MET A 138 -14.80 -2.63 -7.52
CA MET A 138 -15.41 -1.29 -7.67
C MET A 138 -14.54 -0.36 -8.51
N LEU A 139 -13.23 -0.36 -8.27
CA LEU A 139 -12.27 0.45 -9.02
C LEU A 139 -12.17 -0.02 -10.48
N THR A 140 -12.14 -1.34 -10.71
CA THR A 140 -12.12 -1.91 -12.06
C THR A 140 -13.36 -1.52 -12.86
N VAL A 141 -14.55 -1.62 -12.25
CA VAL A 141 -15.79 -1.13 -12.86
C VAL A 141 -15.69 0.37 -13.14
N GLY A 142 -15.20 1.16 -12.18
CA GLY A 142 -15.00 2.60 -12.33
C GLY A 142 -14.16 2.99 -13.55
N VAL A 143 -13.11 2.22 -13.87
CA VAL A 143 -12.26 2.45 -15.05
C VAL A 143 -13.06 2.33 -16.35
N PHE A 144 -14.00 1.38 -16.44
CA PHE A 144 -14.82 1.18 -17.64
C PHE A 144 -15.84 2.30 -17.86
N PHE A 145 -16.25 3.01 -16.81
CA PHE A 145 -17.24 4.09 -16.84
C PHE A 145 -16.62 5.50 -17.02
N PHE A 146 -15.39 5.61 -17.52
CA PHE A 146 -14.56 6.82 -17.69
C PHE A 146 -13.68 7.23 -16.50
N LEU A 147 -12.70 8.10 -16.77
CA LEU A 147 -11.71 8.59 -15.80
C LEU A 147 -12.34 9.33 -14.60
N VAL A 148 -13.41 10.08 -14.83
CA VAL A 148 -14.05 10.92 -13.80
C VAL A 148 -14.65 10.09 -12.65
N PRO A 149 -15.53 9.09 -12.89
CA PRO A 149 -16.05 8.26 -11.80
C PRO A 149 -14.98 7.43 -11.11
N PHE A 150 -13.95 6.98 -11.84
CA PHE A 150 -12.80 6.31 -11.25
C PHE A 150 -12.05 7.19 -10.24
N VAL A 151 -11.67 8.41 -10.62
CA VAL A 151 -10.99 9.36 -9.73
C VAL A 151 -11.87 9.73 -8.55
N TYR A 152 -13.18 9.92 -8.77
CA TYR A 152 -14.11 10.20 -7.69
C TYR A 152 -14.14 9.07 -6.64
N LEU A 153 -14.25 7.81 -7.08
CA LEU A 153 -14.23 6.63 -6.18
C LEU A 153 -12.89 6.46 -5.45
N LEU A 154 -11.76 6.72 -6.12
CA LEU A 154 -10.44 6.67 -5.49
C LEU A 154 -10.33 7.64 -4.31
N VAL A 155 -10.83 8.86 -4.47
CA VAL A 155 -10.84 9.85 -3.38
C VAL A 155 -11.77 9.41 -2.27
N VAL A 156 -12.99 8.97 -2.61
CA VAL A 156 -13.99 8.52 -1.61
C VAL A 156 -13.47 7.36 -0.76
N LEU A 157 -12.88 6.36 -1.41
CA LEU A 157 -12.44 5.13 -0.75
C LEU A 157 -11.06 5.24 -0.09
N SER A 158 -10.39 6.40 -0.13
CA SER A 158 -9.06 6.57 0.48
C SER A 158 -9.05 6.36 2.01
N ASN A 159 -10.21 6.55 2.67
CA ASN A 159 -10.38 6.37 4.12
C ASN A 159 -10.96 5.00 4.51
N TYR A 160 -11.15 4.11 3.54
CA TYR A 160 -11.94 2.89 3.75
C TYR A 160 -11.35 1.97 4.83
N TYR A 161 -10.07 1.64 4.70
CA TYR A 161 -9.41 0.71 5.62
C TYR A 161 -9.30 1.25 7.05
N ILE A 162 -9.04 2.55 7.23
CA ILE A 162 -8.95 3.14 8.57
C ILE A 162 -10.32 3.17 9.26
N ILE A 163 -11.41 3.42 8.52
CA ILE A 163 -12.78 3.35 9.05
C ILE A 163 -13.09 1.92 9.50
N MET A 164 -12.79 0.92 8.67
CA MET A 164 -13.03 -0.48 9.02
C MET A 164 -12.27 -0.92 10.28
N LEU A 165 -11.00 -0.54 10.40
CA LEU A 165 -10.17 -0.94 11.55
C LEU A 165 -10.49 -0.15 12.82
N ARG A 166 -10.85 1.13 12.69
CA ARG A 166 -11.03 2.02 13.85
C ARG A 166 -12.46 2.12 14.34
N GLU A 167 -13.44 2.08 13.44
CA GLU A 167 -14.86 2.10 13.79
C GLU A 167 -15.44 0.68 13.89
N ASP A 168 -14.64 -0.36 13.66
CA ASP A 168 -15.07 -1.77 13.53
C ASP A 168 -16.24 -1.96 12.55
N ALA A 169 -16.37 -1.04 11.59
CA ALA A 169 -17.50 -0.90 10.69
C ALA A 169 -17.54 -2.01 9.63
N GLY A 170 -18.73 -2.55 9.33
CA GLY A 170 -18.96 -3.56 8.30
C GLY A 170 -18.36 -3.18 6.94
N ILE A 171 -18.11 -4.16 6.08
CA ILE A 171 -17.49 -3.93 4.74
C ILE A 171 -18.29 -2.88 3.95
N PHE A 172 -19.63 -3.02 3.92
CA PHE A 172 -20.50 -2.08 3.21
C PHE A 172 -20.78 -0.81 4.02
N ASP A 173 -20.92 -0.92 5.35
CA ASP A 173 -21.12 0.24 6.22
C ASP A 173 -19.96 1.23 6.12
N ALA A 174 -18.72 0.72 6.04
CA ALA A 174 -17.52 1.52 5.86
C ALA A 174 -17.49 2.25 4.50
N ILE A 175 -18.07 1.66 3.45
CA ILE A 175 -18.21 2.34 2.15
C ILE A 175 -19.18 3.52 2.29
N VAL A 176 -20.37 3.30 2.86
CA VAL A 176 -21.36 4.37 3.08
C VAL A 176 -20.76 5.48 3.95
N ARG A 177 -20.01 5.10 4.99
CA ARG A 177 -19.29 6.03 5.85
C ARG A 177 -18.25 6.86 5.11
N CYS A 178 -17.50 6.26 4.18
CA CYS A 178 -16.57 6.97 3.30
C CYS A 178 -17.27 8.09 2.51
N PHE A 179 -18.42 7.81 1.90
CA PHE A 179 -19.20 8.82 1.16
C PHE A 179 -19.67 9.96 2.07
N GLN A 180 -20.12 9.63 3.29
CA GLN A 180 -20.55 10.63 4.27
C GLN A 180 -19.40 11.55 4.73
N LEU A 181 -18.21 11.00 4.97
CA LEU A 181 -17.07 11.76 5.48
C LEU A 181 -16.45 12.70 4.43
N ILE A 182 -16.55 12.34 3.15
CA ILE A 182 -15.99 13.12 2.04
C ILE A 182 -16.99 14.11 1.44
N ALA A 183 -18.29 13.95 1.74
CA ALA A 183 -19.30 14.92 1.38
C ALA A 183 -18.92 16.34 1.85
N GLY A 184 -18.85 17.29 0.91
CA GLY A 184 -18.44 18.67 1.17
C GLY A 184 -16.93 18.91 1.31
N LYS A 185 -16.09 17.87 1.35
CA LYS A 185 -14.62 17.98 1.50
C LYS A 185 -13.82 17.30 0.38
N TRP A 186 -14.49 16.90 -0.71
CA TRP A 186 -13.87 16.16 -1.81
C TRP A 186 -12.64 16.85 -2.42
N TRP A 187 -12.73 18.14 -2.76
CA TRP A 187 -11.62 18.88 -3.37
C TRP A 187 -10.38 18.99 -2.47
N PRO A 188 -10.50 19.38 -1.17
CA PRO A 188 -9.38 19.31 -0.25
C PRO A 188 -8.75 17.92 -0.12
N THR A 189 -9.56 16.86 -0.04
CA THR A 189 -9.07 15.48 0.05
C THR A 189 -8.35 15.07 -1.22
N PHE A 190 -8.92 15.37 -2.39
CA PHE A 190 -8.30 15.11 -3.69
C PHE A 190 -6.96 15.83 -3.82
N GLY A 191 -6.90 17.13 -3.51
CA GLY A 191 -5.65 17.90 -3.59
C GLY A 191 -4.55 17.35 -2.67
N LEU A 192 -4.93 16.88 -1.48
CA LEU A 192 -3.98 16.30 -0.53
C LEU A 192 -3.44 14.96 -1.05
N LEU A 193 -4.34 14.10 -1.53
CA LEU A 193 -3.95 12.84 -2.14
C LEU A 193 -3.04 13.08 -3.35
N LEU A 194 -3.41 13.99 -4.25
CA LEU A 194 -2.64 14.32 -5.44
C LEU A 194 -1.19 14.72 -5.10
N ILE A 195 -1.00 15.59 -4.12
CA ILE A 195 0.34 15.99 -3.66
C ILE A 195 1.11 14.78 -3.10
N LEU A 196 0.47 13.94 -2.27
CA LEU A 196 1.09 12.74 -1.72
C LEU A 196 1.46 11.73 -2.82
N TRP A 197 0.63 11.57 -3.85
CA TRP A 197 0.93 10.75 -5.02
C TRP A 197 2.14 11.27 -5.79
N ILE A 198 2.23 12.59 -6.04
CA ILE A 198 3.39 13.19 -6.70
C ILE A 198 4.67 12.95 -5.90
N ILE A 199 4.62 13.14 -4.57
CA ILE A 199 5.77 12.87 -3.68
C ILE A 199 6.17 11.39 -3.73
N TYR A 200 5.19 10.48 -3.67
CA TYR A 200 5.41 9.05 -3.75
C TYR A 200 6.09 8.65 -5.07
N PHE A 201 5.59 9.13 -6.20
CA PHE A 201 6.16 8.84 -7.52
C PHE A 201 7.58 9.41 -7.66
N ALA A 202 7.81 10.65 -7.22
CA ALA A 202 9.14 11.26 -7.26
C ALA A 202 10.16 10.48 -6.41
N PHE A 203 9.76 10.07 -5.20
CA PHE A 203 10.59 9.24 -4.33
C PHE A 203 10.87 7.86 -4.93
N SER A 204 9.84 7.19 -5.46
CA SER A 204 9.99 5.88 -6.11
C SER A 204 10.92 5.96 -7.32
N PHE A 205 10.78 7.01 -8.14
CA PHE A 205 11.66 7.23 -9.28
C PHE A 205 13.11 7.43 -8.83
N ALA A 206 13.36 8.28 -7.84
CA ALA A 206 14.69 8.52 -7.29
C ALA A 206 15.35 7.22 -6.77
N VAL A 207 14.60 6.38 -6.05
CA VAL A 207 15.09 5.08 -5.54
C VAL A 207 15.36 4.08 -6.68
N SER A 208 14.66 4.18 -7.80
CA SER A 208 14.86 3.30 -8.96
C SER A 208 16.09 3.64 -9.80
N LEU A 209 16.61 4.87 -9.72
CA LEU A 209 17.73 5.34 -10.56
C LEU A 209 19.01 4.48 -10.44
N PRO A 210 19.48 4.06 -9.25
CA PRO A 210 20.67 3.23 -9.14
C PRO A 210 20.48 1.86 -9.80
N VAL A 211 19.30 1.25 -9.64
CA VAL A 211 18.99 -0.04 -10.28
C VAL A 211 18.99 0.11 -11.78
N LEU A 212 18.31 1.15 -12.29
CA LEU A 212 18.29 1.45 -13.72
C LEU A 212 19.70 1.67 -14.27
N ALA A 213 20.53 2.46 -13.61
CA ALA A 213 21.93 2.69 -14.01
C ALA A 213 22.74 1.39 -14.01
N LEU A 214 22.61 0.55 -12.98
CA LEU A 214 23.29 -0.75 -12.91
C LEU A 214 22.85 -1.68 -14.05
N THR A 215 21.56 -1.76 -14.33
CA THR A 215 21.04 -2.58 -15.43
C THR A 215 21.58 -2.10 -16.77
N PHE A 216 21.65 -0.78 -17.01
CA PHE A 216 22.26 -0.23 -18.22
C PHE A 216 23.74 -0.61 -18.35
N LEU A 217 24.53 -0.50 -17.26
CA LEU A 217 25.95 -0.84 -17.27
C LEU A 217 26.19 -2.34 -17.53
N VAL A 218 25.40 -3.22 -16.90
CA VAL A 218 25.49 -4.67 -17.10
C VAL A 218 25.16 -5.04 -18.54
N ASN A 219 24.08 -4.48 -19.09
CA ASN A 219 23.66 -4.78 -20.46
C ASN A 219 24.64 -4.24 -21.51
N TYR A 220 25.28 -3.10 -21.26
CA TYR A 220 26.32 -2.56 -22.14
C TYR A 220 27.55 -3.49 -22.19
N ASN A 221 28.02 -3.95 -21.02
CA ASN A 221 29.17 -4.84 -20.94
C ASN A 221 28.90 -6.25 -21.49
N SER A 222 27.64 -6.71 -21.51
CA SER A 222 27.28 -8.01 -22.10
C SER A 222 27.09 -7.96 -23.62
N ALA A 223 27.00 -6.76 -24.21
CA ALA A 223 26.83 -6.56 -25.65
C ALA A 223 28.17 -6.31 -26.38
N SER A 224 29.26 -6.08 -25.64
CA SER A 224 30.64 -5.92 -26.13
C SER A 224 31.45 -7.20 -25.96
#